data_AF-A0A6J7F3L7-F1
#
_entry.id   AF-A0A6J7F3L7-F1
#
_cell.length_a   1.000
_cell.length_b   1.000
_cell.length_c   1.000
_cell.angle_alpha   90.00
_cell.angle_beta   90.00
_cell.angle_gamma   90.00
#
_symmetry.space_group_name_H-M   'P 1'
#
loop_
_entity.id
_entity.type
_entity.pdbx_description
1 polymer ?
#
loop_
_entity_poly.entity_id
_entity_poly.type
_entity_poly.pdbx_seq_one_letter_code
_entity_poly.pdbx_strand_id
1 'polypeptide(L)'
;MGVEVSRYEGPTGILAVIQDGCVRRGIDAIALWAAIPHYAPANPSPKATLALINGLEDFLEVTLPQGALPELSAQWEETVNEMAKEDSDIEEYIKSLEETKDATEISEDSGEELAREVERFLRRQNNSNES
;
A
#
# COMPACT_ATOMS: atom_id res chain seq x y z
N MET A 1 2.32 -2.89 13.15
CA MET A 1 1.57 -3.31 11.93
C MET A 1 0.35 -4.06 12.39
N GLY A 2 -0.86 -3.55 12.13
CA GLY A 2 -2.11 -4.29 12.31
C GLY A 2 -2.12 -5.48 11.35
N VAL A 3 -1.61 -6.62 11.80
CA VAL A 3 -1.59 -7.86 11.02
C VAL A 3 -2.74 -8.72 11.53
N GLU A 4 -3.82 -8.78 10.77
CA GLU A 4 -4.87 -9.76 11.03
C GLU A 4 -4.48 -11.11 10.42
N VAL A 5 -4.68 -12.17 11.22
CA VAL A 5 -4.48 -13.54 10.75
C VAL A 5 -5.62 -13.89 9.79
N SER A 6 -5.33 -13.96 8.51
CA SER A 6 -6.29 -14.41 7.50
C SER A 6 -6.69 -15.88 7.78
N ARG A 7 -7.99 -16.11 7.95
CA ARG A 7 -8.62 -17.45 8.06
C ARG A 7 -9.22 -17.92 6.73
N TYR A 8 -8.77 -17.37 5.60
CA TYR A 8 -9.35 -17.66 4.30
C TYR A 8 -9.22 -19.16 3.93
N GLU A 9 -10.34 -19.79 3.61
CA GLU A 9 -10.40 -21.12 2.99
C GLU A 9 -10.96 -20.98 1.56
N GLY A 10 -10.15 -21.33 0.56
CA GLY A 10 -10.51 -21.23 -0.86
C GLY A 10 -9.35 -21.55 -1.80
N PRO A 11 -9.54 -21.48 -3.14
CA PRO A 11 -8.46 -21.70 -4.10
C PRO A 11 -7.33 -20.70 -3.87
N THR A 12 -6.10 -21.20 -3.77
CA THR A 12 -4.93 -20.38 -3.40
C THR A 12 -3.96 -20.19 -4.57
N GLY A 13 -3.26 -19.05 -4.57
CA GLY A 13 -2.28 -18.70 -5.59
C GLY A 13 -0.90 -19.33 -5.36
N ILE A 14 -0.02 -19.23 -6.35
CA ILE A 14 1.37 -19.74 -6.28
C ILE A 14 2.14 -19.19 -5.07
N LEU A 15 1.86 -17.96 -4.65
CA LEU A 15 2.52 -17.32 -3.51
C LEU A 15 2.24 -18.05 -2.19
N ALA A 16 1.03 -18.57 -1.99
CA ALA A 16 0.72 -19.35 -0.80
C ALA A 16 1.42 -20.71 -0.80
N VAL A 17 1.58 -21.34 -1.97
CA VAL A 17 2.34 -22.59 -2.11
C VAL A 17 3.82 -22.38 -1.78
N ILE A 18 4.39 -21.27 -2.26
CA ILE A 18 5.77 -20.89 -1.94
C ILE A 18 5.91 -20.63 -0.43
N GLN A 19 4.99 -19.88 0.15
CA GLN A 19 5.00 -19.56 1.58
C GLN A 19 4.89 -20.81 2.45
N ASP A 20 3.99 -21.75 2.13
CA ASP A 20 3.91 -23.06 2.81
C ASP A 20 5.23 -23.84 2.67
N GLY A 21 5.85 -23.80 1.50
CA GLY A 21 7.16 -24.40 1.25
C GLY A 21 8.29 -23.81 2.11
N CYS A 22 8.29 -22.49 2.33
CA CYS A 22 9.23 -21.80 3.20
C CYS A 22 9.00 -22.17 4.67
N VAL A 23 7.75 -22.14 5.14
CA VAL A 23 7.38 -22.49 6.51
C VAL A 23 7.83 -23.91 6.86
N ARG A 24 7.57 -24.89 5.98
CA ARG A 24 8.03 -26.28 6.19
C ARG A 24 9.54 -26.44 6.29
N ARG A 25 10.31 -25.48 5.78
CA ARG A 25 11.78 -25.47 5.79
C ARG A 25 12.35 -24.56 6.89
N GLY A 26 11.51 -23.92 7.70
CA GLY A 26 11.95 -22.96 8.71
C GLY A 26 12.54 -21.68 8.10
N ILE A 27 12.06 -21.29 6.92
CA ILE A 27 12.45 -20.04 6.25
C ILE A 27 11.35 -19.02 6.48
N ASP A 28 11.70 -17.86 7.02
CA ASP A 28 10.78 -16.74 7.17
C ASP A 28 10.37 -16.20 5.79
N ALA A 29 9.07 -16.04 5.59
CA ALA A 29 8.51 -15.59 4.32
C ALA A 29 7.36 -14.63 4.58
N ILE A 30 7.34 -13.54 3.80
CA ILE A 30 6.26 -12.56 3.77
C ILE A 30 5.76 -12.40 2.34
N ALA A 31 4.50 -12.03 2.20
CA ALA A 31 3.91 -11.65 0.93
C ALA A 31 3.20 -10.30 1.13
N LEU A 32 3.42 -9.39 0.17
CA LEU A 32 2.90 -8.03 0.19
C LEU A 32 1.98 -7.84 -1.02
N TRP A 33 0.88 -7.13 -0.82
CA TRP A 33 -0.11 -6.85 -1.84
C TRP A 33 -0.53 -5.39 -1.72
N ALA A 34 -0.78 -4.74 -2.86
CA ALA A 34 -1.39 -3.42 -2.90
C ALA A 34 -2.77 -3.55 -3.55
N ALA A 35 -3.80 -3.08 -2.85
CA ALA A 35 -5.13 -2.99 -3.42
C ALA A 35 -5.19 -1.79 -4.39
N ILE A 36 -5.71 -2.03 -5.59
CA ILE A 36 -5.94 -0.99 -6.60
C ILE A 36 -7.45 -0.94 -6.85
N PRO A 37 -8.08 0.24 -6.83
CA PRO A 37 -9.48 0.36 -7.18
C PRO A 37 -9.75 -0.17 -8.60
N HIS A 38 -10.85 -0.89 -8.79
CA HIS A 38 -11.16 -1.55 -10.06
C HIS A 38 -11.44 -0.56 -11.20
N TYR A 39 -11.82 0.68 -10.88
CA TYR A 39 -12.03 1.77 -11.83
C TYR A 39 -10.72 2.46 -12.24
N ALA A 40 -9.61 2.19 -11.55
CA ALA A 40 -8.34 2.80 -11.88
C ALA A 40 -7.81 2.25 -13.22
N PRO A 41 -7.14 3.07 -14.04
CA PRO A 41 -6.58 2.64 -15.31
C PRO A 41 -5.57 1.49 -15.12
N ALA A 42 -5.56 0.58 -16.09
CA ALA A 42 -4.85 -0.68 -16.02
C ALA A 42 -3.32 -0.54 -15.84
N ASN A 43 -2.73 -1.60 -15.29
CA ASN A 43 -1.35 -1.72 -14.82
C ASN A 43 -0.23 -1.36 -15.83
N PRO A 44 0.94 -0.94 -15.31
CA PRO A 44 1.31 -0.88 -13.89
C PRO A 44 0.90 0.44 -13.20
N SER A 45 0.37 0.36 -11.98
CA SER A 45 0.13 1.53 -11.12
C SER A 45 1.43 1.98 -10.41
N PRO A 46 1.92 3.21 -10.65
CA PRO A 46 3.06 3.77 -9.91
C PRO A 46 2.77 3.88 -8.41
N LYS A 47 1.52 4.20 -8.04
CA LYS A 47 1.08 4.31 -6.65
C LYS A 47 1.13 2.96 -5.92
N ALA A 48 0.65 1.89 -6.56
CA ALA A 48 0.75 0.55 -5.99
C ALA A 48 2.21 0.09 -5.82
N THR A 49 3.07 0.39 -6.81
CA THR A 49 4.50 0.07 -6.76
C THR A 49 5.19 0.80 -5.61
N LEU A 50 4.93 2.11 -5.48
CA LEU A 50 5.46 2.93 -4.40
C LEU A 50 4.99 2.44 -3.02
N ALA A 51 3.71 2.05 -2.88
CA ALA A 51 3.17 1.50 -1.64
C ALA A 51 3.86 0.19 -1.22
N LEU A 52 4.13 -0.71 -2.16
CA LEU A 52 4.86 -1.96 -1.89
C LEU A 52 6.31 -1.70 -1.46
N ILE A 53 7.00 -0.76 -2.11
CA ILE A 53 8.37 -0.37 -1.74
C ILE A 53 8.39 0.23 -0.34
N ASN A 54 7.48 1.16 -0.05
CA ASN A 54 7.30 1.76 1.27
C ASN A 54 7.05 0.70 2.36
N GLY A 55 6.15 -0.27 2.11
CA GLY A 55 5.90 -1.37 3.04
C GLY A 55 7.12 -2.26 3.26
N LEU A 56 7.96 -2.45 2.22
CA LEU A 56 9.22 -3.17 2.33
C LEU A 56 10.27 -2.38 3.14
N GLU A 57 10.37 -1.06 2.93
CA GLU A 57 11.24 -0.16 3.70
C GLU A 57 10.91 -0.18 5.19
N ASP A 58 9.62 -0.24 5.54
CA ASP A 58 9.17 -0.32 6.93
C ASP A 58 9.48 -1.68 7.55
N PHE A 59 9.22 -2.75 6.80
CA PHE A 59 9.46 -4.11 7.29
C PHE A 59 10.95 -4.40 7.49
N LEU A 60 11.80 -3.91 6.58
CA LEU A 60 13.24 -4.13 6.63
C LEU A 60 14.00 -3.02 7.38
N GLU A 61 13.33 -1.94 7.75
CA GLU A 61 13.93 -0.73 8.34
C GLU A 61 15.07 -0.12 7.48
N VAL A 62 15.00 -0.29 6.15
CA VAL A 62 15.99 0.24 5.18
C VAL A 62 15.39 1.29 4.27
N THR A 63 16.22 2.19 3.76
CA THR A 63 15.82 3.13 2.71
C THR A 63 16.17 2.57 1.33
N LEU A 64 15.21 2.58 0.42
CA LEU A 64 15.33 2.16 -0.96
C LEU A 64 15.25 3.38 -1.89
N PRO A 65 16.03 3.43 -2.97
CA PRO A 65 15.93 4.52 -3.94
C PRO A 65 14.58 4.42 -4.68
N GLN A 66 13.71 5.40 -4.46
CA GLN A 66 12.36 5.43 -5.06
C GLN A 66 12.35 6.11 -6.45
N GLY A 67 13.41 6.84 -6.81
CA GLY A 67 13.51 7.54 -8.10
C GLY A 67 12.33 8.48 -8.33
N ALA A 68 11.73 8.41 -9.52
CA ALA A 68 10.57 9.22 -9.89
C ALA A 68 9.21 8.66 -9.41
N LEU A 69 9.19 7.54 -8.69
CA LEU A 69 7.93 6.90 -8.27
C LEU A 69 7.01 7.81 -7.44
N PRO A 70 7.51 8.65 -6.50
CA PRO A 70 6.66 9.58 -5.76
C PRO A 70 5.93 10.57 -6.66
N GLU A 71 6.64 11.16 -7.63
CA GLU A 71 6.06 12.11 -8.57
C GLU A 71 5.06 11.43 -9.52
N LEU A 72 5.42 10.27 -10.08
CA LEU A 72 4.54 9.48 -10.93
C LEU A 72 3.30 8.98 -10.18
N SER A 73 3.43 8.67 -8.89
CA SER A 73 2.31 8.29 -8.03
C SER A 73 1.33 9.43 -7.85
N ALA A 74 1.82 10.65 -7.61
CA ALA A 74 0.96 11.82 -7.43
C ALA A 74 0.21 12.18 -8.72
N GLN A 75 0.89 12.19 -9.86
CA GLN A 75 0.26 12.44 -11.18
C GLN A 75 -0.78 11.39 -11.53
N TRP A 76 -0.47 10.12 -11.26
CA TRP A 76 -1.40 9.02 -11.48
C TRP A 76 -2.65 9.16 -10.60
N GLU A 77 -2.49 9.51 -9.33
CA GLU A 77 -3.60 9.72 -8.41
C GLU A 77 -4.53 10.86 -8.84
N GLU A 78 -3.97 11.99 -9.29
CA GLU A 78 -4.76 13.09 -9.85
C GLU A 78 -5.60 12.61 -11.04
N THR A 79 -4.99 11.87 -11.96
CA THR A 79 -5.69 11.30 -13.13
C THR A 79 -6.83 10.37 -12.71
N VAL A 80 -6.59 9.48 -11.74
CA VAL A 80 -7.63 8.55 -11.25
C VAL A 80 -8.77 9.30 -10.57
N ASN A 81 -8.46 10.34 -9.79
CA ASN A 81 -9.46 11.16 -9.11
C ASN A 81 -10.30 11.99 -10.11
N GLU A 82 -9.71 12.46 -11.20
CA GLU A 82 -10.45 13.12 -12.29
C GLU A 82 -11.41 12.14 -12.96
N MET A 83 -10.94 10.95 -13.34
CA MET A 83 -11.78 9.91 -13.96
C MET A 83 -12.95 9.50 -13.06
N ALA A 84 -12.71 9.38 -11.75
CA ALA A 84 -13.76 9.04 -10.79
C ALA A 84 -14.84 10.12 -10.65
N LYS A 85 -14.50 11.40 -10.86
CA LYS A 85 -15.46 12.52 -10.82
C LYS A 85 -16.33 12.63 -12.07
N GLU A 86 -15.87 12.10 -13.20
CA GLU A 86 -16.61 12.10 -14.45
C GLU A 86 -17.72 11.03 -14.49
N ASP A 87 -17.69 10.07 -13.56
CA ASP A 87 -18.65 8.98 -13.44
C ASP A 87 -19.43 9.10 -12.11
N SER A 88 -20.67 9.58 -12.19
CA SER A 88 -21.53 9.81 -11.01
C SER A 88 -21.83 8.54 -10.20
N ASP A 89 -21.80 7.37 -10.84
CA ASP A 89 -22.04 6.09 -10.15
C ASP A 89 -20.78 5.67 -9.35
N ILE A 90 -19.59 6.03 -9.84
CA ILE A 90 -18.32 5.81 -9.12
C ILE A 90 -18.17 6.79 -7.95
N GLU A 91 -18.60 8.05 -8.12
CA GLU A 91 -18.55 9.05 -7.03
C GLU A 91 -19.39 8.61 -5.82
N GLU A 92 -20.62 8.14 -6.05
CA GLU A 92 -21.50 7.63 -4.99
C GLU A 92 -20.95 6.36 -4.34
N TYR A 93 -20.31 5.49 -5.13
CA TYR A 93 -19.63 4.29 -4.62
C TYR A 93 -18.40 4.62 -3.76
N ILE A 94 -17.53 5.55 -4.19
CA ILE A 94 -16.36 5.99 -3.41
C ILE A 94 -16.81 6.56 -2.07
N LYS A 95 -17.84 7.41 -2.07
CA LYS A 95 -18.39 7.98 -0.85
C LYS A 95 -18.87 6.91 0.13
N SER A 96 -19.50 5.85 -0.36
CA SER A 96 -19.92 4.71 0.49
C SER A 96 -18.73 3.93 1.08
N LEU A 97 -17.63 3.80 0.32
CA LEU A 97 -16.39 3.17 0.79
C LEU A 97 -15.69 4.03 1.85
N GLU A 98 -15.62 5.34 1.65
CA GLU A 98 -15.07 6.30 2.62
C GLU A 98 -15.88 6.31 3.92
N GLU A 99 -17.21 6.38 3.85
CA GLU A 99 -18.08 6.31 5.03
C GLU A 99 -17.88 5.00 5.83
N THR A 100 -17.64 3.88 5.13
CA THR A 100 -17.35 2.59 5.76
C THR A 100 -15.94 2.55 6.37
N LYS A 101 -14.95 3.13 5.69
CA LYS A 101 -13.56 3.22 6.16
C LYS A 101 -13.46 4.13 7.38
N ASP A 102 -14.05 5.32 7.35
CA ASP A 102 -14.08 6.28 8.46
C ASP A 102 -14.78 5.68 9.69
N ALA A 103 -15.90 4.97 9.50
CA ALA A 103 -16.58 4.28 10.59
C ALA A 103 -15.70 3.17 11.22
N THR A 104 -14.73 2.65 10.48
CA THR A 104 -13.78 1.62 10.95
C THR A 104 -12.50 2.25 11.54
N GLU A 105 -12.02 3.38 11.01
CA GLU A 105 -10.79 4.08 11.42
C GLU A 105 -10.92 4.94 12.68
N ILE A 106 -12.14 5.28 13.11
CA ILE A 106 -12.38 5.93 14.43
C ILE A 106 -11.97 5.00 15.60
N SER A 107 -11.63 3.74 15.31
CA SER A 107 -10.98 2.79 16.20
C SER A 107 -9.45 2.75 15.97
N GLU A 108 -8.71 3.64 16.63
CA GLU A 108 -7.30 3.50 17.08
C GLU A 108 -6.08 3.81 16.14
N ASP A 109 -6.14 3.93 14.81
CA ASP A 109 -4.89 3.84 13.98
C ASP A 109 -4.38 5.12 13.24
N SER A 110 -5.12 6.24 13.21
CA SER A 110 -4.77 7.40 12.34
C SER A 110 -3.54 8.21 12.76
N GLY A 111 -3.10 8.12 14.02
CA GLY A 111 -1.94 8.87 14.54
C GLY A 111 -0.58 8.20 14.26
N GLU A 112 -0.54 6.86 14.25
CA GLU A 112 0.71 6.12 14.03
C GLU A 112 1.12 6.11 12.55
N GLU A 113 0.15 6.06 11.64
CA GLU A 113 0.41 6.03 10.20
C GLU A 113 1.05 7.35 9.72
N LEU A 114 0.50 8.49 10.16
CA LEU A 114 1.05 9.81 9.87
C LEU A 114 2.46 10.00 10.49
N ALA A 115 2.67 9.52 11.71
CA ALA A 115 3.98 9.61 12.37
C ALA A 115 5.05 8.81 11.61
N ARG A 116 4.73 7.58 11.15
CA ARG A 116 5.65 6.78 10.34
C ARG A 116 5.96 7.44 8.99
N GLU A 117 4.98 8.08 8.35
CA GLU A 117 5.22 8.79 7.10
C GLU A 117 6.19 9.97 7.28
N VAL A 118 6.01 10.74 8.36
CA VAL A 118 6.92 11.83 8.74
C VAL A 118 8.32 11.32 9.05
N GLU A 119 8.45 10.25 9.84
CA GLU A 119 9.75 9.64 10.16
C GLU A 119 10.47 9.13 8.90
N ARG A 120 9.75 8.52 7.95
CA ARG A 120 10.32 8.10 6.66
C ARG A 120 10.79 9.30 5.84
N PHE A 121 10.03 10.40 5.83
CA PHE A 121 10.45 11.63 5.16
C PHE A 121 11.75 12.19 5.76
N LEU A 122 11.86 12.22 7.09
CA LEU A 122 13.05 12.70 7.78
C LEU A 122 14.28 11.79 7.56
N ARG A 123 14.09 10.46 7.59
CA ARG A 123 15.17 9.49 7.30
C ARG A 123 15.75 9.66 5.90
N ARG A 124 14.89 9.98 4.91
CA ARG A 124 15.32 10.27 3.53
C ARG A 124 16.10 11.58 3.42
N GLN A 125 15.69 12.64 4.13
CA GLN A 125 16.39 13.92 4.11
C GLN A 125 17.79 13.81 4.74
N ASN A 126 17.93 13.05 5.83
CA ASN A 126 19.22 12.87 6.49
C ASN A 126 20.22 12.09 5.63
N ASN A 127 19.79 11.01 4.98
CA ASN A 127 20.65 10.21 4.09
C ASN A 127 21.04 10.96 2.80
N SER A 128 20.24 11.92 2.35
CA SER A 128 20.54 12.76 1.18
C SER A 128 21.59 13.85 1.47
N ASN A 129 21.82 14.19 2.75
CA ASN A 129 22.82 15.16 3.20
C ASN A 129 24.20 14.54 3.50
N GLU A 130 24.34 13.22 3.43
CA GLU A 130 25.60 12.50 3.67
C GLU A 130 26.29 11.98 2.38
N SER A 131 25.90 12.49 1.19
CA SER A 131 26.53 12.19 -0.11
C SER A 131 27.30 13.35 -0.70
#